data_AF-A0A530R7M7-F1
#
_entry.id   AF-A0A530R7M7-F1
#
_cell.length_a   1.000
_cell.length_b   1.000
_cell.length_c   1.000
_cell.angle_alpha   90.00
_cell.angle_beta   90.00
_cell.angle_gamma   90.00
#
_symmetry.space_group_name_H-M   'P 1'
#
loop_
_entity.id
_entity.type
_entity.pdbx_description
1 polymer ?
#
loop_
_entity_poly.entity_id
_entity_poly.type
_entity_poly.pdbx_seq_one_letter_code
_entity_poly.pdbx_strand_id
1 'polypeptide(L)'
;MTAKPVEDFSQIDEFDLCNQRRSMAALNAERKRVGMPIADMEDKSGVSMNSFYAWNGGQREPTLGCLVAVAQTLGFDVVMRRRKV
;
A
#
# COMPACT_ATOMS: atom_id res chain seq x y z
N MET A 1 3.93 -1.16 25.57
CA MET A 1 3.74 -1.03 24.11
C MET A 1 4.74 -1.95 23.43
N THR A 2 4.31 -3.15 23.04
CA THR A 2 5.17 -4.11 22.32
C THR A 2 5.20 -3.69 20.86
N ALA A 3 6.38 -3.37 20.32
CA ALA A 3 6.53 -3.11 18.89
C ALA A 3 6.03 -4.33 18.12
N LYS A 4 5.10 -4.13 17.17
CA LYS A 4 4.69 -5.21 16.26
C LYS A 4 5.93 -5.63 15.46
N PRO A 5 6.15 -6.94 15.23
CA PRO A 5 7.17 -7.39 14.30
C PRO A 5 7.00 -6.63 12.97
N VAL A 6 8.07 -6.00 12.50
CA VAL A 6 8.09 -5.40 11.17
C VAL A 6 8.22 -6.58 10.21
N GLU A 7 7.12 -6.94 9.55
CA GLU A 7 7.12 -7.96 8.50
C GLU A 7 8.08 -7.49 7.38
N ASP A 8 9.01 -8.35 6.98
CA ASP A 8 9.92 -8.07 5.87
C ASP A 8 9.21 -8.40 4.56
N PHE A 9 8.94 -7.37 3.76
CA PHE A 9 8.27 -7.47 2.48
C PHE A 9 9.22 -7.57 1.29
N SER A 10 10.55 -7.54 1.52
CA SER A 10 11.55 -7.47 0.44
C SER A 10 11.63 -8.72 -0.46
N GLN A 11 11.07 -9.85 0.00
CA GLN A 11 11.01 -11.10 -0.76
C GLN A 11 9.59 -11.48 -1.21
N ILE A 12 8.61 -10.57 -1.09
CA ILE A 12 7.22 -10.83 -1.45
C ILE A 12 6.84 -9.95 -2.64
N ASP A 13 6.64 -10.58 -3.79
CA ASP A 13 6.27 -9.87 -5.02
C ASP A 13 4.75 -9.73 -5.21
N GLU A 14 3.96 -10.53 -4.50
CA GLU A 14 2.50 -10.55 -4.62
C GLU A 14 1.77 -10.34 -3.28
N PHE A 15 0.79 -9.45 -3.29
CA PHE A 15 -0.08 -9.15 -2.15
C PHE A 15 -1.55 -9.35 -2.49
N ASP A 16 -2.27 -10.03 -1.59
CA ASP A 16 -3.73 -10.13 -1.68
C ASP A 16 -4.38 -8.85 -1.16
N LEU A 17 -5.06 -8.11 -2.05
CA LEU A 17 -5.76 -6.88 -1.71
C LEU A 17 -6.98 -7.10 -0.80
N CYS A 18 -7.52 -8.32 -0.72
CA CYS A 18 -8.54 -8.65 0.28
C CYS A 18 -7.98 -8.56 1.71
N ASN A 19 -6.66 -8.70 1.91
CA ASN A 19 -6.00 -8.40 3.17
C ASN A 19 -5.49 -6.96 3.17
N GLN A 20 -6.42 -6.01 3.29
CA GLN A 20 -6.14 -4.58 3.17
C GLN A 20 -5.09 -4.06 4.15
N ARG A 21 -5.05 -4.59 5.39
CA ARG A 21 -4.03 -4.22 6.37
C ARG A 21 -2.63 -4.62 5.88
N ARG A 22 -2.48 -5.83 5.35
CA ARG A 22 -1.19 -6.33 4.87
C ARG A 22 -0.76 -5.62 3.58
N SER A 23 -1.68 -5.41 2.65
CA SER A 23 -1.37 -4.69 1.41
C SER A 23 -1.00 -3.23 1.66
N MET A 24 -1.69 -2.52 2.57
CA MET A 24 -1.29 -1.16 2.96
C MET A 24 0.07 -1.11 3.67
N ALA A 25 0.36 -2.10 4.52
CA ALA A 25 1.66 -2.20 5.17
C ALA A 25 2.79 -2.43 4.14
N ALA A 26 2.55 -3.27 3.14
CA ALA A 26 3.47 -3.51 2.04
C ALA A 26 3.71 -2.24 1.21
N LEU A 27 2.66 -1.49 0.86
CA LEU A 27 2.80 -0.21 0.15
C LEU A 27 3.63 0.82 0.95
N ASN A 28 3.40 0.94 2.26
CA ASN A 28 4.17 1.85 3.10
C ASN A 28 5.63 1.38 3.28
N ALA A 29 5.86 0.07 3.34
CA ALA A 29 7.21 -0.49 3.35
C ALA A 29 7.93 -0.21 2.03
N GLU A 30 7.26 -0.38 0.89
CA GLU A 30 7.82 -0.11 -0.43
C GLU A 30 8.17 1.37 -0.60
N ARG A 31 7.26 2.28 -0.23
CA ARG A 31 7.53 3.73 -0.24
C ARG A 31 8.82 4.06 0.52
N LYS A 32 9.03 3.45 1.69
CA LYS A 32 10.24 3.62 2.49
C LYS A 32 11.46 2.99 1.81
N ARG A 33 11.31 1.80 1.24
CA ARG A 33 12.38 1.05 0.54
C ARG A 33 12.92 1.83 -0.65
N VAL A 34 12.05 2.43 -1.46
CA VAL A 34 12.43 3.27 -2.62
C VAL A 34 12.79 4.70 -2.21
N GLY A 35 12.74 5.03 -0.92
CA GLY A 35 13.08 6.34 -0.40
C GLY A 35 12.14 7.47 -0.84
N MET A 36 10.90 7.17 -1.24
CA MET A 36 9.96 8.17 -1.73
C MET A 36 9.40 9.02 -0.58
N PRO A 37 9.60 10.35 -0.60
CA PRO A 37 8.94 11.26 0.34
C PRO A 37 7.42 11.12 0.24
N ILE A 38 6.73 11.31 1.36
CA ILE A 38 5.26 11.17 1.38
C ILE A 38 4.57 12.28 0.56
N ALA A 39 5.19 13.47 0.48
CA ALA A 39 4.71 14.55 -0.38
C ALA A 39 4.81 14.17 -1.86
N ASP A 40 5.95 13.61 -2.30
CA ASP A 40 6.11 13.13 -3.68
C ASP A 40 5.10 12.03 -4.05
N MET A 41 4.76 11.14 -3.10
CA MET A 41 3.71 10.15 -3.31
C MET A 41 2.35 10.84 -3.50
N GLU A 42 2.04 11.84 -2.67
CA GLU A 42 0.80 12.62 -2.79
C GLU A 42 0.70 13.33 -4.14
N ASP A 43 1.76 14.02 -4.56
CA ASP A 43 1.83 14.72 -5.84
C ASP A 43 1.68 13.78 -7.04
N LYS A 44 2.29 12.60 -6.99
CA LYS A 44 2.27 11.62 -8.10
C LYS A 44 0.98 10.80 -8.17
N SER A 45 0.43 10.43 -7.01
CA SER A 45 -0.77 9.57 -6.94
C SER A 45 -2.09 10.35 -6.88
N GLY A 46 -2.03 11.63 -6.52
CA GLY A 46 -3.22 12.43 -6.19
C GLY A 46 -3.89 12.02 -4.86
N VAL A 47 -3.29 11.12 -4.09
CA VAL A 47 -3.82 10.67 -2.80
C VAL A 47 -3.16 11.43 -1.66
N SER A 48 -3.96 12.10 -0.85
CA SER A 48 -3.44 12.85 0.29
C SER A 48 -2.76 11.94 1.31
N MET A 49 -1.66 12.44 1.90
CA MET A 49 -0.92 11.82 2.99
C MET A 49 -1.84 11.38 4.13
N ASN A 50 -2.83 12.22 4.48
CA ASN A 50 -3.80 11.94 5.53
C ASN A 50 -4.65 10.69 5.20
N SER A 51 -5.07 10.55 3.94
CA SER A 51 -5.82 9.37 3.49
C SER A 51 -4.94 8.12 3.56
N PHE A 52 -3.71 8.20 3.05
CA PHE A 52 -2.75 7.10 3.08
C PHE A 52 -2.48 6.60 4.51
N TYR A 53 -2.24 7.51 5.46
CA TYR A 53 -2.03 7.13 6.86
C TYR A 53 -3.29 6.58 7.53
N ALA A 54 -4.47 7.11 7.21
CA ALA A 54 -5.73 6.56 7.72
C ALA A 54 -5.95 5.12 7.26
N TRP A 55 -5.61 4.79 6.01
CA TRP A 55 -5.68 3.43 5.47
C TRP A 55 -4.65 2.50 6.11
N ASN A 56 -3.38 2.94 6.18
CA ASN A 56 -2.32 2.15 6.81
C ASN A 56 -2.60 1.91 8.31
N GLY A 57 -3.27 2.84 8.99
CA GLY A 57 -3.74 2.70 10.37
C GLY A 57 -5.03 1.89 10.55
N GLY A 58 -5.68 1.47 9.44
CA GLY A 58 -6.95 0.74 9.46
C GLY A 58 -8.14 1.57 9.95
N GLN A 59 -8.06 2.90 9.87
CA GLN A 59 -9.14 3.81 10.29
C GLN A 59 -10.19 4.01 9.20
N ARG A 60 -9.79 3.84 7.94
CA ARG A 60 -10.64 3.96 6.75
C ARG A 60 -10.18 2.97 5.70
N GLU A 61 -11.06 2.66 4.77
CA GLU A 61 -10.73 1.85 3.60
C GLU A 61 -10.51 2.76 2.37
N PRO A 62 -9.48 2.51 1.54
CA PRO A 62 -9.35 3.13 0.23
C PRO A 62 -10.46 2.71 -0.72
N THR A 63 -10.84 3.62 -1.61
CA THR A 63 -11.54 3.24 -2.85
C THR A 63 -10.55 2.51 -3.76
N LEU A 64 -11.05 1.63 -4.63
CA LEU A 64 -10.20 0.87 -5.55
C LEU A 64 -9.33 1.78 -6.43
N GLY A 65 -9.90 2.88 -6.96
CA GLY A 65 -9.16 3.82 -7.81
C GLY A 65 -7.98 4.47 -7.08
N CYS A 66 -8.18 4.90 -5.83
CA CYS A 66 -7.09 5.49 -5.06
C CYS A 66 -6.02 4.46 -4.65
N LEU A 67 -6.44 3.23 -4.34
CA LEU A 67 -5.49 2.15 -4.03
C LEU A 67 -4.61 1.81 -5.24
N VAL A 68 -5.22 1.72 -6.42
CA VAL A 68 -4.50 1.49 -7.69
C VAL A 68 -3.51 2.62 -7.96
N ALA A 69 -3.93 3.88 -7.82
CA ALA A 69 -3.06 5.04 -8.04
C ALA A 69 -1.81 5.03 -7.15
N VAL A 70 -1.96 4.69 -5.86
CA VAL A 70 -0.84 4.57 -4.92
C VAL A 70 0.05 3.39 -5.27
N ALA A 71 -0.54 2.22 -5.55
CA ALA A 71 0.22 1.02 -5.90
C ALA A 71 1.11 1.24 -7.14
N GLN A 72 0.56 1.81 -8.20
CA GLN A 72 1.29 2.10 -9.43
C GLN A 72 2.36 3.18 -9.23
N THR A 73 2.06 4.22 -8.44
CA THR A 73 3.06 5.24 -8.06
C THR A 73 4.28 4.63 -7.35
N LEU A 74 4.07 3.55 -6.60
CA LEU A 74 5.12 2.84 -5.85
C LEU A 74 5.77 1.69 -6.63
N GLY A 75 5.40 1.50 -7.91
CA GLY A 75 6.02 0.50 -8.78
C GLY A 75 5.35 -0.86 -8.80
N PHE A 76 4.13 -1.00 -8.26
CA PHE A 76 3.34 -2.22 -8.36
C PHE A 76 2.37 -2.21 -9.53
N ASP A 77 2.21 -3.36 -10.16
CA ASP A 77 1.05 -3.64 -11.01
C ASP A 77 -0.12 -4.20 -10.18
N VAL A 78 -1.33 -3.75 -10.50
CA VAL A 78 -2.56 -4.30 -9.91
C VAL A 78 -3.23 -5.22 -10.94
N VAL A 79 -3.24 -6.52 -10.64
CA VAL A 79 -3.79 -7.54 -11.53
C VAL A 79 -5.08 -8.14 -10.98
N MET A 80 -6.07 -8.33 -11.86
CA MET A 80 -7.29 -9.07 -11.53
C MET A 80 -7.08 -10.55 -11.85
N ARG A 81 -7.20 -11.41 -10.82
CA ARG A 81 -7.10 -12.88 -10.96
C ARG A 81 -8.49 -13.54 -10.93
N ARG A 82 -8.76 -14.48 -11.85
CA ARG A 82 -9.95 -15.32 -11.77
C ARG A 82 -9.77 -16.35 -10.65
N ARG A 83 -10.76 -16.46 -9.75
CA ARG A 83 -10.75 -17.49 -8.71
C ARG A 83 -10.85 -18.88 -9.36
N LYS A 84 -9.93 -19.78 -8.99
CA LYS A 84 -10.09 -21.21 -9.29
C LYS A 84 -11.16 -21.74 -8.34
N VAL A 85 -12.28 -22.18 -8.90
CA VAL A 85 -13.34 -22.90 -8.18
C VAL A 85 -12.95 -24.36 -8.09
#